data_AF-A0A7Y2HQQ9-F1
#
_entry.id   AF-A0A7Y2HQQ9-F1
#
_cell.length_a   1.000
_cell.length_b   1.000
_cell.length_c   1.000
_cell.angle_alpha   90.00
_cell.angle_beta   90.00
_cell.angle_gamma   90.00
#
_symmetry.space_group_name_H-M   'P 1'
#
loop_
_entity.id
_entity.type
_entity.pdbx_description
1 polymer ?
#
loop_
_entity_poly.entity_id
_entity_poly.type
_entity_poly.pdbx_seq_one_letter_code
_entity_poly.pdbx_strand_id
1 'polypeptide(L)'
;MHLRAAPRLSALLTLCLLPAGATLSTSAPLGAQGVASLYEPGISPDGAEIAFVSGGDIWTVATTGGAARLLVAHSAHESRP
;
A
#
# COMPACT_ATOMS: atom_id res chain seq x y z
N MET A 1 39.36 -39.11 -59.79
CA MET A 1 39.16 -39.91 -58.56
C MET A 1 39.05 -38.93 -57.40
N HIS A 2 37.82 -38.75 -56.89
CA HIS A 2 37.42 -38.34 -55.54
C HIS A 2 37.92 -37.01 -54.88
N LEU A 3 36.93 -36.10 -54.69
CA LEU A 3 36.58 -35.30 -53.49
C LEU A 3 37.60 -34.24 -53.00
N ARG A 4 37.25 -33.05 -52.48
CA ARG A 4 36.01 -32.42 -51.97
C ARG A 4 36.27 -30.90 -51.93
N ALA A 5 35.45 -30.07 -52.56
CA ALA A 5 34.43 -29.22 -51.92
C ALA A 5 34.90 -28.42 -50.69
N ALA A 6 35.22 -27.13 -50.92
CA ALA A 6 35.13 -26.05 -49.93
C ALA A 6 33.66 -25.58 -49.80
N PRO A 7 33.27 -24.53 -49.05
CA PRO A 7 33.86 -23.81 -47.91
C PRO A 7 32.86 -23.55 -46.73
N ARG A 8 33.37 -23.09 -45.57
CA ARG A 8 32.89 -21.99 -44.69
C ARG A 8 31.44 -21.94 -44.13
N LEU A 9 31.37 -21.44 -42.88
CA LEU A 9 30.20 -20.96 -42.09
C LEU A 9 29.33 -22.06 -41.46
N SER A 10 29.32 -22.20 -40.13
CA SER A 10 28.60 -21.33 -39.17
C SER A 10 27.08 -21.52 -39.24
N ALA A 11 26.58 -22.54 -38.53
CA ALA A 11 25.18 -22.65 -38.13
C ALA A 11 25.17 -23.33 -36.74
N LEU A 12 25.09 -22.54 -35.66
CA LEU A 12 23.83 -22.30 -34.92
C LEU A 12 23.15 -23.60 -34.51
N LEU A 13 23.48 -24.14 -33.33
CA LEU A 13 22.54 -24.84 -32.45
C LEU A 13 23.20 -25.21 -31.11
N THR A 14 23.12 -24.32 -30.11
CA THR A 14 23.24 -24.70 -28.69
C THR A 14 22.37 -23.71 -27.92
N LEU A 15 21.07 -23.98 -27.88
CA LEU A 15 20.37 -24.67 -26.79
C LEU A 15 20.12 -23.73 -25.59
N CYS A 16 18.94 -23.11 -25.64
CA CYS A 16 18.00 -22.88 -24.55
C CYS A 16 18.57 -22.85 -23.12
N LEU A 17 18.58 -21.68 -22.47
CA LEU A 17 18.04 -21.56 -21.11
C LEU A 17 17.71 -20.10 -20.76
N LEU A 18 16.44 -19.72 -20.89
CA LEU A 18 15.90 -18.57 -20.16
C LEU A 18 15.58 -19.04 -18.74
N PRO A 19 16.19 -18.51 -17.66
CA PRO A 19 15.47 -18.44 -16.41
C PRO A 19 14.50 -17.27 -16.54
N ALA A 20 13.25 -17.58 -16.87
CA ALA A 20 12.14 -16.71 -16.58
C ALA A 20 12.18 -16.42 -15.07
N GLY A 21 12.74 -15.27 -14.69
CA GLY A 21 12.73 -14.78 -13.32
C GLY A 21 11.28 -14.55 -12.93
N ALA A 22 10.66 -15.54 -12.32
CA ALA A 22 9.36 -15.39 -11.68
C ALA A 22 9.53 -14.34 -10.58
N THR A 23 9.05 -13.13 -10.86
CA THR A 23 8.86 -12.11 -9.81
C THR A 23 7.83 -12.69 -8.85
N LEU A 24 8.29 -13.20 -7.72
CA LEU A 24 7.43 -13.54 -6.60
C LEU A 24 6.78 -12.23 -6.15
N SER A 25 5.54 -12.00 -6.57
CA SER A 25 4.70 -10.97 -5.97
C SER A 25 4.47 -11.38 -4.52
N THR A 26 5.24 -10.82 -3.59
CA THR A 26 4.89 -10.81 -2.18
C THR A 26 3.58 -10.03 -2.06
N SER A 27 2.47 -10.76 -1.95
CA SER A 27 1.25 -10.17 -1.40
C SER A 27 1.55 -9.87 0.06
N ALA A 28 1.75 -8.58 0.38
CA ALA A 28 1.82 -8.13 1.76
C ALA A 28 0.58 -8.67 2.49
N PRO A 29 0.72 -9.21 3.72
CA PRO A 29 -0.45 -9.56 4.50
C PRO A 29 -1.29 -8.29 4.63
N LEU A 30 -2.58 -8.38 4.30
CA LEU A 30 -3.57 -7.40 4.70
C LEU A 30 -3.59 -7.44 6.23
N GLY A 31 -2.67 -6.71 6.87
CA GLY A 31 -2.72 -6.47 8.29
C GLY A 31 -4.10 -5.91 8.56
N ALA A 32 -4.84 -6.55 9.45
CA ALA A 32 -6.08 -6.01 9.97
C ALA A 32 -5.72 -4.64 10.55
N GLN A 33 -5.94 -3.58 9.75
CA GLN A 33 -5.84 -2.21 10.21
C GLN A 33 -6.87 -2.14 11.33
N GLY A 34 -6.41 -2.03 12.57
CA GLY A 34 -7.29 -2.08 13.73
C GLY A 34 -8.48 -1.18 13.47
N VAL A 35 -9.69 -1.74 13.52
CA VAL A 35 -10.89 -0.97 13.24
C VAL A 35 -10.95 0.11 14.30
N ALA A 36 -10.69 1.35 13.89
CA ALA A 36 -10.80 2.49 14.79
C ALA A 36 -12.22 2.49 15.33
N SER A 37 -12.37 2.45 16.65
CA SER A 37 -13.67 2.67 17.27
C SER A 37 -14.03 4.13 17.05
N LEU A 38 -15.16 4.39 16.39
CA LEU A 38 -15.69 5.71 16.09
C LEU A 38 -17.05 5.82 16.75
N TYR A 39 -17.21 6.75 17.68
CA TYR A 39 -18.45 6.91 18.42
C TYR A 39 -18.74 8.39 18.70
N GLU A 40 -20.00 8.68 19.06
CA GLU A 40 -20.50 10.02 19.38
C GLU A 40 -20.29 11.07 18.26
N PRO A 41 -20.71 10.80 17.00
CA PRO A 41 -20.57 11.77 15.93
C PRO A 41 -21.49 12.98 16.12
N GLY A 42 -20.97 14.18 15.86
CA GLY A 42 -21.73 15.42 15.80
C GLY A 42 -21.33 16.27 14.58
N ILE A 43 -22.30 16.88 13.91
CA ILE A 43 -22.07 17.75 12.75
C ILE A 43 -21.97 19.22 13.20
N SER A 44 -21.08 19.99 12.59
CA SER A 44 -20.99 21.44 12.83
C SER A 44 -22.26 22.17 12.37
N PRO A 45 -22.62 23.34 12.95
CA PRO A 45 -23.84 24.07 12.58
C PRO A 45 -23.89 24.49 11.11
N ASP A 46 -22.74 24.72 10.48
CA ASP A 46 -22.61 25.05 9.06
C ASP A 46 -22.56 23.80 8.14
N GLY A 47 -22.52 22.59 8.72
CA GLY A 47 -22.48 21.33 7.98
C GLY A 47 -21.14 20.99 7.34
N ALA A 48 -20.06 21.74 7.65
CA ALA A 48 -18.76 21.56 7.02
C ALA A 48 -17.91 20.44 7.64
N GLU A 49 -18.07 20.17 8.94
CA GLU A 49 -17.22 19.24 9.68
C GLU A 49 -18.04 18.25 10.53
N ILE A 50 -17.43 17.09 10.79
CA ILE A 50 -17.90 16.06 11.72
C ILE A 50 -16.87 15.96 12.84
N ALA A 51 -17.33 16.11 14.09
CA ALA A 51 -16.56 15.75 15.28
C ALA A 51 -16.94 14.34 15.75
N PHE A 52 -15.98 13.55 16.20
CA PHE A 52 -16.21 12.20 16.73
C PHE A 52 -15.10 11.82 17.72
N VAL A 53 -15.36 10.80 18.53
CA VAL A 53 -14.36 10.25 19.46
C VAL A 53 -13.68 9.03 18.86
N SER A 54 -12.35 8.99 18.95
CA SER A 54 -11.54 7.82 18.61
C SER A 54 -10.28 7.75 19.46
N GLY A 55 -9.95 6.56 19.97
CA GLY A 55 -8.80 6.38 20.86
C GLY A 55 -8.92 7.09 22.22
N GLY A 56 -10.09 7.62 22.57
CA GLY A 56 -10.29 8.48 23.75
C GLY A 56 -10.10 9.98 23.50
N ASP A 57 -9.73 10.36 22.27
CA ASP A 57 -9.52 11.74 21.85
C ASP A 57 -10.63 12.22 20.92
N ILE A 58 -10.76 13.54 20.78
CA ILE A 58 -11.73 14.16 19.88
C ILE A 58 -11.04 14.52 18.57
N TRP A 59 -11.61 14.05 17.48
CA TRP A 59 -11.14 14.27 16.12
C TRP A 59 -12.18 15.03 15.30
N THR A 60 -11.75 15.77 14.29
CA THR A 60 -12.63 16.35 13.27
C THR A 60 -12.23 15.94 11.86
N VAL A 61 -13.21 15.85 10.97
CA VAL A 61 -13.01 15.62 9.53
C VAL A 61 -14.03 16.43 8.74
N ALA A 62 -13.69 16.86 7.52
CA ALA A 62 -14.66 17.50 6.64
C ALA A 62 -15.80 16.54 6.29
N THR A 63 -17.03 17.05 6.12
CA THR A 63 -18.19 16.24 5.69
C THR A 63 -18.03 15.67 4.28
N THR A 64 -17.16 16.26 3.47
CA THR A 64 -16.74 15.73 2.17
C THR A 64 -15.74 14.56 2.28
N GLY A 65 -15.32 14.21 3.50
CA GLY A 65 -14.31 13.20 3.79
C GLY A 65 -12.89 13.74 3.77
N GLY A 66 -11.92 12.84 3.95
CA GLY A 66 -10.50 13.18 4.00
C GLY A 66 -9.83 12.69 5.27
N ALA A 67 -8.67 13.29 5.58
CA ALA A 67 -7.92 12.96 6.78
C ALA A 67 -8.56 13.62 8.01
N ALA A 68 -8.77 12.83 9.07
CA ALA A 68 -9.18 13.36 10.36
C ALA A 68 -8.01 14.09 11.03
N ARG A 69 -8.34 15.16 11.77
CA ARG A 69 -7.39 15.98 12.53
C ARG A 69 -7.75 15.93 14.01
N LEU A 70 -6.74 15.81 14.86
CA LEU A 70 -6.91 15.88 16.30
C LEU A 70 -7.40 17.28 16.70
N LEU A 71 -8.48 17.33 17.49
CA LEU A 71 -9.04 18.57 18.02
C LEU A 71 -8.74 18.71 19.52
N VAL A 72 -8.95 17.64 20.29
CA VAL A 72 -8.65 17.61 21.73
C VAL A 72 -8.01 16.28 22.07
N ALA A 73 -6.84 16.34 22.70
CA ALA A 73 -6.19 15.18 23.28
C ALA A 73 -6.55 15.04 24.76
N HIS A 74 -6.85 13.82 25.19
CA HIS A 74 -6.88 13.50 26.61
C HIS A 74 -5.45 13.50 27.17
N SER A 75 -5.26 14.20 28.29
CA SER A 75 -3.94 14.38 28.93
C SER A 75 -3.22 13.06 29.30
N ALA A 76 -3.94 11.94 29.35
CA ALA A 76 -3.35 10.62 29.57
C ALA A 76 -2.56 10.09 28.34
N HIS A 77 -2.80 10.59 27.13
CA HIS A 77 -2.10 10.19 25.90
C HIS A 77 -0.95 11.13 25.50
N GLU A 78 -0.87 12.33 26.09
CA GLU A 78 0.15 13.36 25.79
C GLU A 78 1.54 13.06 26.41
N SER A 79 1.78 11.83 26.89
CA SER A 79 3.03 11.42 27.54
C SER A 79 4.02 10.74 26.60
N ARG A 80 4.09 11.13 25.32
CA ARG A 80 5.10 10.62 24.38
C ARG A 80 5.65 11.74 23.49
N PRO A 81 6.86 12.26 23.80
CA PRO A 81 7.55 13.25 22.96
C PRO A 81 8.10 12.64 21.66
#